data_AF-A0A2A4G7E7-F1
#
_entry.id   AF-A0A2A4G7E7-F1
#
_cell.length_a   1.000
_cell.length_b   1.000
_cell.length_c   1.000
_cell.angle_alpha   90.00
_cell.angle_beta   90.00
_cell.angle_gamma   90.00
#
_symmetry.space_group_name_H-M   'P 1'
#
loop_
_entity.id
_entity.type
_entity.pdbx_description
1 polymer ?
#
loop_
_entity_poly.entity_id
_entity_poly.type
_entity_poly.pdbx_seq_one_letter_code
_entity_poly.pdbx_strand_id
1 'polypeptide(L)'
;MTFEIGKYQVELLDDSDYNPDSNDNLNKYLKNYLTESDFELPTKIGIKILENGTELNSVIIGAEGGATGLHKTSQIVDSNRIVICCSDSVFCLDLPTLNLNWKTKVDMAAAYEILKIENGFIIHGELEITRIDSDGKIVWQNGGADIFVSRNGNEDFEVKDNFVKATDWDNRIYKWNLNGVEIE
;
A
#
# COMPACT_ATOMS: atom_id res chain seq x y z
N MET A 1 -0.49 -11.06 8.82
CA MET A 1 0.86 -10.60 9.22
C MET A 1 0.76 -9.88 10.56
N THR A 2 1.76 -9.98 11.44
CA THR A 2 1.69 -9.39 12.79
C THR A 2 2.97 -8.63 13.13
N PHE A 3 2.83 -7.49 13.79
CA PHE A 3 3.92 -6.61 14.23
C PHE A 3 3.74 -6.22 15.69
N GLU A 4 4.86 -6.04 16.41
CA GLU A 4 4.87 -5.56 17.80
C GLU A 4 5.41 -4.14 17.84
N ILE A 5 4.65 -3.21 18.43
CA ILE A 5 4.96 -1.78 18.51
C ILE A 5 4.72 -1.30 19.94
N GLY A 6 5.80 -1.29 20.73
CA GLY A 6 5.73 -0.98 22.15
C GLY A 6 4.87 -2.00 22.88
N LYS A 7 3.68 -1.58 23.31
CA LYS A 7 2.70 -2.43 24.01
C LYS A 7 1.57 -2.94 23.10
N TYR A 8 1.58 -2.52 21.83
CA TYR A 8 0.54 -2.85 20.87
C TYR A 8 1.01 -3.93 19.91
N GLN A 9 0.10 -4.84 19.59
CA GLN A 9 0.23 -5.79 18.50
C GLN A 9 -0.65 -5.33 17.34
N VAL A 10 -0.07 -5.20 16.15
CA VAL A 10 -0.77 -4.84 14.91
C VAL A 10 -0.91 -6.08 14.05
N GLU A 11 -2.15 -6.49 13.78
CA GLU A 11 -2.46 -7.61 12.89
C GLU A 11 -3.02 -7.10 11.57
N LEU A 12 -2.47 -7.60 10.46
CA LEU A 12 -2.96 -7.40 9.10
C LEU A 12 -3.53 -8.73 8.58
N LEU A 13 -4.74 -8.69 8.06
CA LEU A 13 -5.50 -9.83 7.58
C LEU A 13 -5.91 -9.56 6.14
N ASP A 14 -5.70 -10.53 5.25
CA ASP A 14 -6.43 -10.55 4.00
C ASP A 14 -7.87 -10.95 4.32
N ASP A 15 -8.81 -10.07 4.02
CA ASP A 15 -10.23 -10.27 4.25
C ASP A 15 -11.01 -9.86 3.00
N SER A 16 -10.49 -10.26 1.83
CA SER A 16 -11.06 -9.87 0.54
C SER A 16 -12.51 -10.32 0.34
N ASP A 17 -12.96 -11.36 1.05
CA ASP A 17 -14.36 -11.83 1.06
C ASP A 17 -15.28 -11.00 1.99
N TYR A 18 -14.74 -10.02 2.73
CA TYR A 18 -15.53 -9.18 3.62
C TYR A 18 -16.62 -8.40 2.87
N ASN A 19 -17.85 -8.48 3.37
CA ASN A 19 -18.99 -7.74 2.85
C ASN A 19 -19.66 -6.91 3.97
N PRO A 20 -19.68 -5.57 3.89
CA PRO A 20 -20.23 -4.73 4.96
C PRO A 20 -21.71 -4.99 5.26
N ASP A 21 -22.47 -5.53 4.30
CA ASP A 21 -23.89 -5.85 4.46
C ASP A 21 -24.14 -7.28 4.98
N SER A 22 -23.08 -8.08 5.16
CA SER A 22 -23.17 -9.45 5.64
C SER A 22 -23.00 -9.55 7.15
N ASN A 23 -23.90 -10.28 7.81
CA ASN A 23 -23.73 -10.67 9.22
C ASN A 23 -22.81 -11.90 9.39
N ASP A 24 -22.50 -12.59 8.29
CA ASP A 24 -21.75 -13.85 8.28
C ASP A 24 -20.24 -13.64 8.08
N ASN A 25 -19.76 -12.39 8.07
CA ASN A 25 -18.33 -12.09 8.02
C ASN A 25 -17.57 -12.79 9.15
N LEU A 26 -16.44 -13.42 8.81
CA LEU A 26 -15.55 -14.07 9.77
C LEU A 26 -14.98 -13.06 10.78
N ASN A 27 -14.70 -11.85 10.32
CA ASN A 27 -14.20 -10.76 11.15
C ASN A 27 -15.23 -9.63 11.24
N LYS A 28 -15.14 -8.88 12.35
CA LYS A 28 -15.86 -7.63 12.55
C LYS A 28 -14.84 -6.52 12.74
N TYR A 29 -15.16 -5.34 12.24
CA TYR A 29 -14.29 -4.17 12.30
C TYR A 29 -15.05 -2.99 12.90
N LEU A 30 -14.39 -2.20 13.73
CA LEU A 30 -15.00 -1.01 14.34
C LEU A 30 -15.17 0.14 13.33
N LYS A 31 -14.35 0.15 12.28
CA LYS A 31 -14.37 1.14 11.21
C LYS A 31 -14.27 0.49 9.84
N ASN A 32 -14.72 1.21 8.82
CA ASN A 32 -14.51 0.84 7.43
C ASN A 32 -14.04 2.07 6.62
N TYR A 33 -13.04 1.86 5.77
CA TYR A 33 -12.58 2.80 4.76
C TYR A 33 -12.53 2.08 3.41
N LEU A 34 -13.71 1.60 3.00
CA LEU A 34 -13.92 0.99 1.70
C LEU A 34 -14.22 2.09 0.68
N THR A 35 -13.64 1.96 -0.50
CA THR A 35 -13.93 2.87 -1.61
C THR A 35 -15.33 2.57 -2.13
N GLU A 36 -16.16 3.61 -2.28
CA GLU A 36 -17.44 3.48 -2.98
C GLU A 36 -17.16 3.08 -4.43
N SER A 37 -17.69 1.94 -4.85
CA SER A 37 -17.53 1.40 -6.19
C SER A 37 -18.79 0.65 -6.58
N ASP A 38 -19.09 0.65 -7.89
CA ASP A 38 -20.13 -0.20 -8.47
C ASP A 38 -19.66 -1.66 -8.60
N PHE A 39 -18.36 -1.91 -8.40
CA PHE A 39 -17.74 -3.23 -8.49
C PHE A 39 -17.30 -3.73 -7.12
N GLU A 40 -17.17 -5.05 -7.00
CA GLU A 40 -16.58 -5.65 -5.81
C GLU A 40 -15.10 -5.28 -5.70
N LEU A 41 -14.70 -4.76 -4.54
CA LEU A 41 -13.30 -4.41 -4.28
C LEU A 41 -12.47 -5.71 -4.21
N PRO A 42 -11.43 -5.85 -5.06
CA PRO A 42 -10.71 -7.11 -5.22
C PRO A 42 -9.84 -7.47 -4.03
N THR A 43 -9.38 -6.46 -3.29
CA THR A 43 -8.60 -6.63 -2.06
C THR A 43 -9.21 -5.80 -0.95
N LYS A 44 -9.40 -6.43 0.20
CA LYS A 44 -9.79 -5.77 1.43
C LYS A 44 -8.86 -6.27 2.55
N ILE A 45 -8.31 -5.33 3.31
CA ILE A 45 -7.33 -5.64 4.35
C ILE A 45 -7.91 -5.27 5.70
N GLY A 46 -8.03 -6.25 6.57
CA GLY A 46 -8.35 -6.07 7.97
C GLY A 46 -7.12 -5.65 8.75
N ILE A 47 -7.24 -4.61 9.57
CA ILE A 47 -6.19 -4.13 10.46
C ILE A 47 -6.74 -4.13 11.88
N LYS A 48 -6.12 -4.88 12.78
CA LYS A 48 -6.50 -4.94 14.20
C LYS A 48 -5.35 -4.49 15.09
N ILE A 49 -5.68 -3.76 16.15
CA ILE A 49 -4.76 -3.33 17.20
C ILE A 49 -5.15 -4.05 18.48
N LEU A 50 -4.22 -4.80 19.04
CA LEU A 50 -4.40 -5.49 20.31
C LEU A 50 -3.45 -4.92 21.36
N GLU A 51 -3.91 -4.85 22.60
CA GLU A 51 -3.09 -4.59 23.77
C GLU A 51 -3.31 -5.75 24.76
N ASN A 52 -2.25 -6.48 25.10
CA ASN A 52 -2.32 -7.67 25.96
C ASN A 52 -3.36 -8.71 25.50
N GLY A 53 -3.47 -8.92 24.19
CA GLY A 53 -4.42 -9.86 23.58
C GLY A 53 -5.87 -9.40 23.53
N THR A 54 -6.18 -8.17 23.97
CA THR A 54 -7.52 -7.58 23.84
C THR A 54 -7.53 -6.62 22.65
N GLU A 55 -8.48 -6.79 21.73
CA GLU A 55 -8.68 -5.84 20.63
C GLU A 55 -9.06 -4.46 21.17
N LEU A 56 -8.19 -3.48 20.92
CA LEU A 56 -8.42 -2.07 21.22
C LEU A 56 -9.13 -1.37 20.06
N ASN A 57 -8.80 -1.76 18.83
CA ASN A 57 -9.32 -1.11 17.64
C ASN A 57 -9.21 -2.00 16.40
N SER A 58 -10.06 -1.77 15.41
CA SER A 58 -10.01 -2.48 14.14
C SER A 58 -10.63 -1.70 13.00
N VAL A 59 -10.06 -1.84 11.79
CA VAL A 59 -10.56 -1.23 10.57
C VAL A 59 -10.43 -2.18 9.39
N ILE A 60 -11.39 -2.14 8.46
CA ILE A 60 -11.24 -2.71 7.13
C ILE A 60 -10.95 -1.60 6.12
N ILE A 61 -9.93 -1.78 5.29
CA ILE A 61 -9.63 -0.89 4.16
C ILE A 61 -9.83 -1.64 2.85
N GLY A 62 -10.18 -0.91 1.78
CA GLY A 62 -10.36 -1.49 0.46
C GLY A 62 -10.40 -0.42 -0.62
N ALA A 63 -9.80 -0.72 -1.77
CA ALA A 63 -9.79 0.16 -2.93
C ALA A 63 -10.02 -0.61 -4.24
N GLU A 64 -10.30 0.15 -5.29
CA GLU A 64 -10.42 -0.35 -6.67
C GLU A 64 -9.05 -0.74 -7.24
N GLY A 65 -9.03 -1.24 -8.47
CA GLY A 65 -7.83 -1.66 -9.17
C GLY A 65 -7.71 -3.17 -9.27
N GLY A 66 -6.48 -3.66 -9.28
CA GLY A 66 -6.13 -5.07 -9.29
C GLY A 66 -6.05 -5.67 -7.89
N ALA A 67 -6.19 -7.00 -7.82
CA ALA A 67 -5.98 -7.73 -6.58
C ALA A 67 -4.50 -7.65 -6.17
N THR A 68 -4.26 -7.35 -4.90
CA THR A 68 -2.93 -7.28 -4.28
C THR A 68 -2.91 -8.16 -3.03
N GLY A 69 -1.71 -8.61 -2.66
CA GLY A 69 -1.50 -9.45 -1.47
C GLY A 69 -0.71 -8.72 -0.38
N LEU A 70 -0.82 -9.21 0.86
CA LEU A 70 0.00 -8.74 1.96
C LEU A 70 1.43 -9.28 1.86
N HIS A 71 2.39 -8.42 1.54
CA HIS A 71 3.81 -8.74 1.50
C HIS A 71 4.58 -7.96 2.57
N LYS A 72 5.84 -8.32 2.87
CA LYS A 72 6.62 -7.56 3.87
C LYS A 72 6.91 -6.12 3.44
N THR A 73 6.88 -5.87 2.14
CA THR A 73 7.16 -4.57 1.53
C THR A 73 5.91 -3.75 1.19
N SER A 74 4.70 -4.32 1.34
CA SER A 74 3.44 -3.61 1.06
C SER A 74 3.04 -2.61 2.15
N GLN A 75 3.81 -2.51 3.24
CA GLN A 75 3.52 -1.60 4.34
C GLN A 75 4.78 -1.13 5.05
N ILE A 76 4.65 0.06 5.64
CA ILE A 76 5.55 0.59 6.66
C ILE A 76 4.74 0.77 7.93
N VAL A 77 5.21 0.17 9.01
CA VAL A 77 4.59 0.33 10.33
C VAL A 77 5.57 1.04 11.25
N ASP A 78 5.28 2.31 11.52
CA ASP A 78 6.04 3.16 12.44
C ASP A 78 5.33 3.21 13.81
N SER A 79 5.96 3.82 14.82
CA SER A 79 5.40 3.88 16.19
C SER A 79 4.01 4.54 16.31
N ASN A 80 3.64 5.40 15.37
CA ASN A 80 2.44 6.24 15.42
C ASN A 80 1.52 6.10 14.22
N ARG A 81 1.91 5.35 13.19
CA ARG A 81 1.10 5.18 11.97
C ARG A 81 1.47 3.92 11.21
N ILE A 82 0.52 3.45 10.41
CA ILE A 82 0.74 2.47 9.36
C ILE A 82 0.48 3.12 8.00
N VAL A 83 1.38 2.87 7.04
CA VAL A 83 1.20 3.20 5.63
C VAL A 83 1.18 1.88 4.86
N ILE A 84 0.14 1.62 4.06
CA ILE A 84 -0.11 0.29 3.48
C ILE A 84 -0.74 0.37 2.09
N CYS A 85 -0.24 -0.47 1.16
CA CYS A 85 -0.83 -0.69 -0.16
C CYS A 85 -2.10 -1.54 -0.03
N CYS A 86 -3.12 -1.18 -0.79
CA CYS A 86 -4.33 -1.97 -0.97
C CYS A 86 -4.89 -1.67 -2.36
N SER A 87 -4.85 -2.66 -3.25
CA SER A 87 -5.22 -2.52 -4.65
C SER A 87 -4.43 -1.38 -5.33
N ASP A 88 -5.08 -0.43 -6.01
CA ASP A 88 -4.43 0.70 -6.69
C ASP A 88 -3.99 1.86 -5.78
N SER A 89 -4.21 1.72 -4.47
CA SER A 89 -4.15 2.82 -3.51
C SER A 89 -3.21 2.55 -2.34
N VAL A 90 -2.71 3.62 -1.73
CA VAL A 90 -1.99 3.58 -0.45
C VAL A 90 -2.80 4.34 0.60
N PHE A 91 -2.90 3.74 1.78
CA PHE A 91 -3.61 4.29 2.95
C PHE A 91 -2.59 4.64 4.03
N CYS A 92 -2.81 5.77 4.72
CA CYS A 92 -2.12 6.09 5.96
C CYS A 92 -3.12 6.20 7.10
N LEU A 93 -2.89 5.43 8.16
CA LEU A 93 -3.74 5.37 9.35
C LEU A 93 -2.92 5.64 10.61
N ASP A 94 -3.49 6.38 11.55
CA ASP A 94 -2.88 6.56 12.88
C ASP A 94 -2.84 5.26 13.70
N LEU A 95 -1.82 5.11 14.53
CA LEU A 95 -1.77 4.08 15.58
C LEU A 95 -1.85 4.75 16.97
N PRO A 96 -2.60 4.16 17.92
CA PRO A 96 -3.42 2.95 17.81
C PRO A 96 -4.87 3.22 17.31
N THR A 97 -5.20 4.46 16.96
CA THR A 97 -6.59 4.87 16.75
C THR A 97 -7.17 4.44 15.41
N LEU A 98 -6.36 4.01 14.45
CA LEU A 98 -6.78 3.64 13.10
C LEU A 98 -7.69 4.72 12.47
N ASN A 99 -7.39 6.00 12.69
CA ASN A 99 -8.03 7.09 11.98
C ASN A 99 -7.34 7.25 10.63
N LEU A 100 -8.12 7.39 9.55
CA LEU A 100 -7.58 7.67 8.22
C LEU A 100 -7.00 9.09 8.18
N ASN A 101 -5.70 9.18 7.90
CA ASN A 101 -5.03 10.44 7.63
C ASN A 101 -5.21 10.82 6.16
N TRP A 102 -4.86 9.89 5.27
CA TRP A 102 -5.01 10.07 3.83
C TRP A 102 -5.12 8.71 3.12
N LYS A 103 -5.71 8.76 1.94
CA LYS A 103 -5.74 7.68 0.94
C LYS A 103 -5.39 8.30 -0.40
N THR A 104 -4.47 7.68 -1.12
CA THR A 104 -4.03 8.16 -2.44
C THR A 104 -4.03 7.01 -3.43
N LYS A 105 -4.70 7.18 -4.58
CA LYS A 105 -4.54 6.28 -5.73
C LYS A 105 -3.18 6.57 -6.37
N VAL A 106 -2.30 5.57 -6.37
CA VAL A 106 -0.88 5.73 -6.74
C VAL A 106 -0.49 4.90 -7.95
N ASP A 107 -1.39 4.06 -8.45
CA ASP A 107 -1.25 3.33 -9.70
C ASP A 107 -2.63 3.27 -10.38
N MET A 108 -2.68 3.03 -11.68
CA MET A 108 -3.96 2.80 -12.38
C MET A 108 -4.48 1.37 -12.23
N ALA A 109 -3.59 0.40 -12.00
CA ALA A 109 -3.85 -1.02 -11.83
C ALA A 109 -3.63 -1.46 -10.37
N ALA A 110 -2.40 -1.55 -9.88
CA ALA A 110 -2.11 -2.11 -8.55
C ALA A 110 -0.85 -1.51 -7.93
N ALA A 111 -0.82 -1.39 -6.61
CA ALA A 111 0.33 -0.94 -5.82
C ALA A 111 0.91 -2.11 -5.01
N TYR A 112 2.20 -2.37 -5.17
CA TYR A 112 2.86 -3.57 -4.64
C TYR A 112 3.76 -3.29 -3.43
N GLU A 113 4.61 -2.27 -3.52
CA GLU A 113 5.65 -2.04 -2.53
C GLU A 113 5.81 -0.56 -2.18
N ILE A 114 6.11 -0.29 -0.91
CA ILE A 114 6.34 1.04 -0.35
C ILE A 114 7.76 1.14 0.19
N LEU A 115 8.53 2.09 -0.34
CA LEU A 115 9.84 2.45 0.21
C LEU A 115 9.78 3.84 0.82
N LYS A 116 10.28 3.95 2.05
CA LYS A 116 10.44 5.23 2.74
C LYS A 116 11.64 5.97 2.15
N ILE A 117 11.45 7.23 1.82
CA ILE A 117 12.53 8.15 1.43
C ILE A 117 12.50 9.40 2.31
N GLU A 118 13.48 10.28 2.12
CA GLU A 118 13.41 11.59 2.75
C GLU A 118 12.15 12.35 2.30
N ASN A 119 11.37 12.82 3.28
CA ASN A 119 10.14 13.60 3.09
C ASN A 119 8.99 12.88 2.36
N GLY A 120 8.98 11.55 2.26
CA GLY A 120 7.85 10.84 1.66
C GLY A 120 8.10 9.37 1.38
N PHE A 121 7.45 8.87 0.32
CA PHE A 121 7.48 7.48 -0.08
C PHE A 121 7.63 7.34 -1.60
N ILE A 122 8.27 6.26 -2.02
CA ILE A 122 8.22 5.78 -3.39
C ILE A 122 7.38 4.51 -3.39
N ILE A 123 6.43 4.44 -4.31
CA ILE A 123 5.55 3.30 -4.50
C ILE A 123 5.91 2.60 -5.80
N HIS A 124 6.09 1.29 -5.72
CA HIS A 124 6.14 0.39 -6.87
C HIS A 124 4.71 -0.01 -7.24
N GLY A 125 4.19 0.58 -8.31
CA GLY A 125 2.94 0.15 -8.93
C GLY A 125 3.16 -0.77 -10.13
N GLU A 126 2.09 -1.37 -10.60
CA GLU A 126 2.10 -2.24 -11.79
C GLU A 126 2.36 -1.45 -13.07
N LEU A 127 1.77 -0.28 -13.22
CA LEU A 127 1.91 0.55 -14.41
C LEU A 127 2.79 1.76 -14.18
N GLU A 128 2.91 2.20 -12.92
CA GLU A 128 3.47 3.48 -12.55
C GLU A 128 4.38 3.36 -11.32
N ILE A 129 5.49 4.09 -11.36
CA ILE A 129 6.28 4.38 -10.18
C ILE A 129 5.87 5.75 -9.67
N THR A 130 5.48 5.82 -8.41
CA THR A 130 4.86 7.02 -7.84
C THR A 130 5.62 7.51 -6.61
N ARG A 131 6.00 8.78 -6.61
CA ARG A 131 6.46 9.46 -5.39
C ARG A 131 5.31 10.21 -4.75
N ILE A 132 5.07 9.95 -3.48
CA ILE A 132 4.17 10.74 -2.64
C ILE A 132 4.94 11.42 -1.51
N ASP A 133 4.48 12.59 -1.07
CA ASP A 133 5.00 13.24 0.13
C ASP A 133 4.46 12.59 1.42
N SER A 134 4.87 13.10 2.57
CA SER A 134 4.46 12.57 3.88
C SER A 134 2.97 12.75 4.20
N ASP A 135 2.30 13.66 3.47
CA ASP A 135 0.86 13.95 3.56
C ASP A 135 0.06 13.18 2.49
N GLY A 136 0.71 12.28 1.75
CA GLY A 136 0.09 11.45 0.73
C GLY A 136 -0.14 12.14 -0.61
N LYS A 137 0.39 13.35 -0.84
CA LYS A 137 0.22 14.04 -2.13
C LYS A 137 1.22 13.51 -3.14
N ILE A 138 0.76 13.25 -4.36
CA ILE A 138 1.63 12.86 -5.48
C ILE A 138 2.59 14.01 -5.79
N VAL A 139 3.88 13.73 -5.72
CA VAL A 139 4.98 14.63 -6.13
C VAL A 139 5.25 14.43 -7.61
N TRP A 140 5.36 13.17 -8.05
CA TRP A 140 5.43 12.78 -9.46
C TRP A 140 4.99 11.33 -9.61
N GLN A 141 4.61 10.96 -10.82
CA GLN A 141 4.15 9.63 -11.20
C GLN A 141 4.60 9.37 -12.63
N ASN A 142 5.38 8.31 -12.83
CA ASN A 142 5.97 7.96 -14.12
C ASN A 142 5.58 6.54 -14.52
N GLY A 143 5.07 6.40 -15.73
CA GLY A 143 4.74 5.11 -16.33
C GLY A 143 5.86 4.55 -17.21
N GLY A 144 5.70 3.29 -17.60
CA GLY A 144 6.52 2.62 -18.59
C GLY A 144 5.75 2.32 -19.88
N ALA A 145 6.43 1.68 -20.84
CA ALA A 145 5.79 1.14 -22.04
C ALA A 145 5.01 -0.16 -21.76
N ASP A 146 5.29 -0.82 -20.64
CA ASP A 146 4.64 -2.06 -20.18
C ASP A 146 4.68 -2.12 -18.63
N ILE A 147 4.11 -3.15 -18.03
CA ILE A 147 4.00 -3.31 -16.57
C ILE A 147 5.36 -3.50 -15.89
N PHE A 148 5.55 -2.94 -14.70
CA PHE A 148 6.73 -3.08 -13.86
C PHE A 148 6.68 -4.36 -13.02
N VAL A 149 6.61 -5.51 -13.68
CA VAL A 149 6.63 -6.83 -13.03
C VAL A 149 7.67 -7.73 -13.68
N SER A 150 8.51 -8.36 -12.88
CA SER A 150 9.56 -9.28 -13.34
C SER A 150 9.01 -10.63 -13.81
N ARG A 151 9.32 -11.07 -15.04
CA ARG A 151 9.02 -12.43 -15.52
C ARG A 151 9.77 -13.53 -14.75
N ASN A 152 10.95 -13.21 -14.21
CA ASN A 152 11.90 -14.19 -13.69
C ASN A 152 12.22 -14.00 -12.19
N GLY A 153 11.54 -13.09 -11.50
CA GLY A 153 11.81 -12.77 -10.09
C GLY A 153 13.14 -12.06 -9.85
N ASN A 154 13.74 -11.45 -10.88
CA ASN A 154 14.87 -10.54 -10.75
C ASN A 154 14.44 -9.24 -10.05
N GLU A 155 15.37 -8.53 -9.39
CA GLU A 155 15.19 -7.18 -8.86
C GLU A 155 14.80 -6.21 -9.99
N ASP A 156 13.50 -6.06 -10.21
CA ASP A 156 12.84 -5.19 -11.19
C ASP A 156 12.68 -3.78 -10.66
N PHE A 157 12.88 -3.57 -9.36
CA PHE A 157 12.69 -2.29 -8.72
C PHE A 157 13.80 -1.97 -7.71
N GLU A 158 14.32 -0.75 -7.75
CA GLU A 158 15.39 -0.30 -6.87
C GLU A 158 15.25 1.20 -6.59
N VAL A 159 15.33 1.57 -5.30
CA VAL A 159 15.43 2.96 -4.86
C VAL A 159 16.79 3.17 -4.20
N LYS A 160 17.53 4.18 -4.68
CA LYS A 160 18.80 4.66 -4.12
C LYS A 160 18.67 6.14 -3.74
N ASP A 161 19.66 6.65 -3.02
CA ASP A 161 19.71 8.04 -2.54
C ASP A 161 19.56 9.09 -3.65
N ASN A 162 19.85 8.75 -4.90
CA ASN A 162 19.84 9.68 -6.03
C ASN A 162 18.93 9.25 -7.20
N PHE A 163 18.44 8.02 -7.24
CA PHE A 163 17.59 7.54 -8.33
C PHE A 163 16.61 6.45 -7.92
N VAL A 164 15.58 6.29 -8.74
CA VAL A 164 14.68 5.14 -8.78
C VAL A 164 14.88 4.44 -10.12
N LYS A 165 15.02 3.11 -10.09
CA LYS A 165 15.16 2.27 -11.28
C LYS A 165 14.03 1.26 -11.28
N ALA A 166 13.35 1.13 -12.41
CA ALA A 166 12.34 0.11 -12.65
C ALA A 166 12.62 -0.62 -13.97
N THR A 167 12.26 -1.89 -14.05
CA THR A 167 12.36 -2.71 -15.27
C THR A 167 10.96 -3.20 -15.64
N ASP A 168 10.52 -2.93 -16.88
CA ASP A 168 9.22 -3.41 -17.34
C ASP A 168 9.26 -4.90 -17.77
N TRP A 169 8.08 -5.45 -18.06
CA TRP A 169 7.84 -6.83 -18.48
C TRP A 169 8.64 -7.28 -19.72
N ASP A 170 9.02 -6.32 -20.56
CA ASP A 170 9.78 -6.50 -21.78
C ASP A 170 11.30 -6.26 -21.58
N ASN A 171 11.73 -6.07 -20.32
CA ASN A 171 13.10 -5.79 -19.89
C ASN A 171 13.63 -4.41 -20.31
N ARG A 172 12.75 -3.42 -20.56
CA ARG A 172 13.20 -2.03 -20.69
C ARG A 172 13.48 -1.48 -19.30
N ILE A 173 14.61 -0.81 -19.17
CA ILE A 173 15.05 -0.21 -17.91
C ILE A 173 14.72 1.27 -17.96
N TYR A 174 14.09 1.76 -16.90
CA TYR A 174 13.76 3.17 -16.71
C TYR A 174 14.49 3.66 -15.47
N LYS A 175 15.01 4.88 -15.54
CA LYS A 175 15.71 5.49 -14.42
C LYS A 175 15.31 6.95 -14.27
N TRP A 176 14.80 7.29 -13.09
CA TRP A 176 14.43 8.64 -12.74
C TRP A 176 15.27 9.12 -11.56
N ASN A 177 15.63 10.40 -11.55
CA ASN A 177 16.10 11.02 -10.31
C ASN A 177 14.93 11.17 -9.33
N LEU A 178 15.21 11.54 -8.07
CA LEU A 178 14.15 11.68 -7.05
C LEU A 178 13.12 12.79 -7.36
N ASN A 179 13.38 13.67 -8.32
CA ASN A 179 12.42 14.68 -8.79
C ASN A 179 11.53 14.16 -9.94
N GLY A 180 11.65 12.88 -10.31
CA GLY A 180 10.83 12.25 -11.35
C GLY A 180 11.30 12.54 -12.77
N VAL A 181 12.48 13.15 -12.94
CA VAL A 181 13.04 13.41 -14.27
C VAL A 181 13.82 12.19 -14.70
N GLU A 182 13.54 11.70 -15.91
CA GLU A 182 14.26 10.60 -16.55
C GLU A 182 15.73 11.00 -16.77
N ILE A 183 16.67 10.12 -16.42
CA ILE A 183 18.10 10.42 -16.45
C ILE A 183 18.92 9.45 -17.30
N GLU A 184 18.33 8.35 -17.76
CA GLU A 184 18.95 7.30 -18.60
C GLU A 184 17.87 6.43 -19.25
#